data_AF-A0A2V8UMC9-F1
#
_entry.id   AF-A0A2V8UMC9-F1
#
_cell.length_a   1.000
_cell.length_b   1.000
_cell.length_c   1.000
_cell.angle_alpha   90.00
_cell.angle_beta   90.00
_cell.angle_gamma   90.00
#
_symmetry.space_group_name_H-M   'P 1'
#
loop_
_entity.id
_entity.type
_entity.pdbx_description
1 polymer ?
#
loop_
_entity_poly.entity_id
_entity_poly.type
_entity_poly.pdbx_seq_one_letter_code
_entity_poly.pdbx_strand_id
1 'polypeptide(L)'
;QGLVKQTSIMDSDLSPVRAVTLTKEGHRALSYSRFLRPDQASYHGLKKPKEAFHDAELYRLYHKVSDEIEGRGGKVVRVELDYEIKRDLYADLARTWQDKSKCPETVKETIARRHGLKVVNKEIQIPDMRLEYANDPDMEIHTRDVELATEHYRPRGLAAKASAGFQIYARRGEADHLRRIRDERELNTVIFSL
;
A
#
# COMPACT_ATOMS: atom_id res chain seq x y z
N GLN A 1 24.26 2.24 -20.48
CA GLN A 1 23.55 2.00 -19.21
C GLN A 1 22.48 0.95 -19.45
N GLY A 2 22.29 0.01 -18.53
CA GLY A 2 21.30 -1.07 -18.67
C GLY A 2 19.85 -0.63 -18.37
N LEU A 3 18.89 -1.54 -18.55
CA LEU A 3 17.47 -1.29 -18.25
C LEU A 3 17.16 -1.26 -16.75
N VAL A 4 18.04 -1.85 -15.93
CA VAL A 4 17.93 -1.88 -14.48
C VAL A 4 19.25 -1.45 -13.83
N LYS A 5 19.15 -0.98 -12.59
CA LYS A 5 20.28 -0.60 -11.75
C LYS A 5 20.15 -1.27 -10.39
N GLN A 6 21.24 -1.88 -9.94
CA GLN A 6 21.36 -2.38 -8.57
C GLN A 6 21.89 -1.26 -7.67
N THR A 7 21.27 -1.07 -6.50
CA THR A 7 21.70 -0.13 -5.47
C THR A 7 21.75 -0.84 -4.12
N SER A 8 22.81 -0.62 -3.36
CA SER A 8 22.88 -1.07 -1.97
C SER A 8 22.19 -0.05 -1.08
N ILE A 9 21.16 -0.47 -0.36
CA ILE A 9 20.45 0.32 0.63
C ILE A 9 21.00 -0.07 2.00
N MET A 10 21.48 0.92 2.74
CA MET A 10 21.89 0.73 4.13
C MET A 10 20.77 1.24 5.03
N ASP A 11 20.40 0.45 6.02
CA ASP A 11 19.66 0.91 7.19
C ASP A 11 20.61 0.89 8.39
N SER A 12 20.46 1.80 9.35
CA SER A 12 21.45 2.04 10.42
C SER A 12 21.76 0.81 11.26
N ASP A 13 20.84 -0.16 11.30
CA ASP A 13 20.87 -1.30 12.21
C ASP A 13 20.76 -2.66 11.49
N LEU A 14 20.78 -2.69 10.15
CA LEU A 14 20.58 -3.91 9.36
C LEU A 14 21.66 -4.14 8.30
N SER A 15 21.81 -5.40 7.90
CA SER A 15 22.68 -5.77 6.78
C SER A 15 22.23 -5.06 5.49
N PRO A 16 23.17 -4.66 4.60
CA PRO A 16 22.83 -3.95 3.38
C PRO A 16 21.83 -4.73 2.53
N VAL A 17 20.71 -4.11 2.18
CA VAL A 17 19.70 -4.67 1.29
C VAL A 17 20.02 -4.26 -0.13
N ARG A 18 20.14 -5.22 -1.05
CA ARG A 18 20.29 -4.93 -2.48
C ARG A 18 18.92 -4.72 -3.09
N ALA A 19 18.65 -3.51 -3.60
CA ALA A 19 17.49 -3.23 -4.43
C ALA A 19 17.87 -3.13 -5.90
N VAL A 20 16.94 -3.57 -6.75
CA VAL A 20 17.04 -3.42 -8.20
C VAL A 20 15.88 -2.54 -8.64
N THR A 21 16.18 -1.44 -9.32
CA THR A 21 15.17 -0.52 -9.85
C THR A 21 15.34 -0.30 -11.34
N LEU A 22 14.26 0.09 -12.01
CA LEU A 22 14.34 0.53 -13.40
C LEU A 22 15.22 1.77 -13.51
N THR A 23 16.05 1.80 -14.55
CA THR A 23 16.65 3.04 -15.03
C THR A 23 15.59 3.86 -15.78
N LYS A 24 15.92 5.11 -16.13
CA LYS A 24 15.04 5.93 -16.95
C LYS A 24 14.79 5.27 -18.31
N GLU A 25 15.82 4.65 -18.88
CA GLU A 25 15.76 3.90 -20.13
C GLU A 25 14.90 2.64 -19.98
N GLY A 26 15.05 1.89 -18.89
CA GLY A 26 14.22 0.72 -18.58
C GLY A 26 12.74 1.06 -18.43
N HIS A 27 12.44 2.14 -17.70
CA HIS A 27 11.07 2.61 -17.53
C HIS A 27 10.43 3.07 -18.84
N ARG A 28 11.20 3.75 -19.69
CA ARG A 28 10.75 4.12 -21.03
C ARG A 28 10.48 2.88 -21.90
N ALA A 29 11.37 1.89 -21.87
CA ALA A 29 11.17 0.63 -22.59
C ALA A 29 9.91 -0.12 -22.11
N LEU A 30 9.72 -0.20 -20.79
CA LEU A 30 8.55 -0.82 -20.19
C LEU A 30 7.25 -0.09 -20.60
N SER A 31 7.25 1.23 -20.57
CA SER A 31 6.09 2.05 -20.95
C SER A 31 5.66 1.83 -22.42
N TYR A 32 6.59 1.55 -23.33
CA TYR A 32 6.27 1.27 -24.74
C TYR A 32 5.87 -0.18 -25.02
N SER A 33 6.27 -1.11 -24.15
CA SER A 33 6.13 -2.55 -24.38
C SER A 33 4.70 -3.09 -24.29
N ARG A 34 3.73 -2.29 -23.79
CA ARG A 34 2.35 -2.72 -23.46
C ARG A 34 2.27 -3.94 -22.51
N PHE A 35 3.36 -4.27 -21.80
CA PHE A 35 3.35 -5.35 -20.81
C PHE A 35 2.49 -5.01 -19.60
N LEU A 36 2.42 -3.73 -19.23
CA LEU A 36 1.56 -3.25 -18.16
C LEU A 36 0.21 -2.80 -18.72
N ARG A 37 -0.84 -2.95 -17.91
CA ARG A 37 -2.13 -2.33 -18.22
C ARG A 37 -1.97 -0.80 -18.32
N PRO A 38 -2.78 -0.12 -19.16
CA PRO A 38 -2.67 1.34 -19.31
C PRO A 38 -2.87 2.13 -18.01
N ASP A 39 -3.61 1.57 -17.07
CA ASP A 39 -3.93 2.13 -15.74
C ASP A 39 -2.95 1.69 -14.63
N GLN A 40 -1.96 0.85 -14.94
CA GLN A 40 -0.90 0.48 -14.00
C GLN A 40 0.24 1.49 -14.08
N ALA A 41 0.46 2.23 -13.00
CA ALA A 41 1.61 3.11 -12.92
C ALA A 41 2.91 2.31 -12.80
N SER A 42 4.00 2.91 -13.31
CA SER A 42 5.36 2.38 -13.20
C SER A 42 6.33 3.52 -12.88
N TYR A 43 7.40 3.19 -12.17
CA TYR A 43 8.35 4.15 -11.60
C TYR A 43 9.79 3.73 -11.88
N HIS A 44 10.73 4.66 -11.69
CA HIS A 44 12.15 4.41 -11.91
C HIS A 44 13.01 5.04 -10.82
N GLY A 45 14.16 4.43 -10.57
CA GLY A 45 15.10 4.87 -9.54
C GLY A 45 14.57 4.73 -8.11
N LEU A 46 15.30 5.33 -7.17
CA LEU A 46 14.96 5.44 -5.75
C LEU A 46 14.90 6.91 -5.38
N LYS A 47 13.90 7.33 -4.59
CA LYS A 47 13.78 8.72 -4.13
C LYS A 47 14.71 9.03 -2.96
N LYS A 48 14.55 8.32 -1.84
CA LYS A 48 15.36 8.50 -0.62
C LYS A 48 15.78 7.16 -0.02
N PRO A 49 16.93 7.07 0.67
CA PRO A 49 17.39 5.81 1.28
C PRO A 49 16.39 5.17 2.25
N LYS A 50 15.79 5.96 3.15
CA LYS A 50 14.78 5.47 4.10
C LYS A 50 13.50 4.99 3.41
N GLU A 51 13.11 5.66 2.33
CA GLU A 51 11.97 5.24 1.49
C GLU A 51 12.32 3.93 0.76
N ALA A 52 13.55 3.77 0.28
CA ALA A 52 13.99 2.57 -0.43
C ALA A 52 13.95 1.29 0.41
N PHE A 53 14.25 1.38 1.72
CA PHE A 53 14.09 0.25 2.63
C PHE A 53 12.61 -0.13 2.78
N HIS A 54 11.75 0.86 3.01
CA HIS A 54 10.30 0.65 3.10
C HIS A 54 9.73 0.06 1.79
N ASP A 55 10.14 0.59 0.63
CA ASP A 55 9.74 0.08 -0.68
C ASP A 55 10.15 -1.39 -0.89
N ALA A 56 11.34 -1.78 -0.39
CA ALA A 56 11.80 -3.16 -0.45
C ALA A 56 10.97 -4.10 0.45
N GLU A 57 10.51 -3.62 1.61
CA GLU A 57 9.58 -4.36 2.46
C GLU A 57 8.18 -4.46 1.83
N LEU A 58 7.67 -3.37 1.24
CA LEU A 58 6.40 -3.39 0.49
C LEU A 58 6.46 -4.35 -0.70
N TYR A 59 7.60 -4.45 -1.39
CA TYR A 59 7.80 -5.43 -2.46
C TYR A 59 7.71 -6.88 -1.96
N ARG A 60 8.25 -7.18 -0.78
CA ARG A 60 8.09 -8.50 -0.15
C ARG A 60 6.63 -8.75 0.25
N LEU A 61 5.99 -7.74 0.82
CA LEU A 61 4.58 -7.80 1.18
C LEU A 61 3.70 -8.05 -0.05
N TYR A 62 3.99 -7.42 -1.18
CA TYR A 62 3.31 -7.66 -2.44
C TYR A 62 3.34 -9.15 -2.81
N HIS A 63 4.53 -9.78 -2.82
CA HIS A 63 4.65 -11.20 -3.17
C HIS A 63 3.89 -12.09 -2.20
N LYS A 64 4.02 -11.85 -0.90
CA LYS A 64 3.28 -12.59 0.13
C LYS A 64 1.77 -12.56 -0.11
N VAL A 65 1.22 -11.38 -0.42
CA VAL A 65 -0.22 -11.19 -0.63
C VAL A 65 -0.65 -11.71 -2.01
N SER A 66 0.18 -11.55 -3.04
CA SER A 66 -0.05 -12.08 -4.39
C SER A 66 -0.13 -13.61 -4.35
N ASP A 67 0.81 -14.28 -3.68
CA ASP A 67 0.81 -15.73 -3.52
C ASP A 67 -0.46 -16.23 -2.82
N GLU A 68 -0.97 -15.48 -1.82
CA GLU A 68 -2.22 -15.81 -1.13
C GLU A 68 -3.47 -15.61 -1.98
N ILE A 69 -3.46 -14.62 -2.88
CA ILE A 69 -4.54 -14.38 -3.84
C ILE A 69 -4.52 -15.49 -4.91
N GLU A 70 -3.35 -15.74 -5.50
CA GLU A 70 -3.15 -16.71 -6.57
C GLU A 70 -3.35 -18.15 -6.09
N GLY A 71 -2.91 -18.48 -4.88
CA GLY A 71 -3.16 -19.77 -4.24
C GLY A 71 -4.64 -20.07 -3.99
N ARG A 72 -5.53 -19.06 -4.11
CA ARG A 72 -6.99 -19.20 -4.03
C ARG A 72 -7.68 -19.06 -5.39
N GLY A 73 -6.92 -19.06 -6.48
CA GLY A 73 -7.44 -18.92 -7.85
C GLY A 73 -7.69 -17.49 -8.32
N GLY A 74 -7.33 -16.48 -7.51
CA GLY A 74 -7.36 -15.09 -7.95
C GLY A 74 -6.16 -14.73 -8.83
N LYS A 75 -6.24 -13.60 -9.53
CA LYS A 75 -5.12 -13.05 -10.30
C LYS A 75 -4.98 -11.57 -10.01
N VAL A 76 -3.82 -11.14 -9.52
CA VAL A 76 -3.53 -9.72 -9.33
C VAL A 76 -3.47 -9.05 -10.69
N VAL A 77 -4.26 -7.99 -10.86
CA VAL A 77 -4.36 -7.25 -12.13
C VAL A 77 -3.82 -5.84 -12.04
N ARG A 78 -3.82 -5.22 -10.85
CA ARG A 78 -3.29 -3.88 -10.63
C ARG A 78 -2.82 -3.72 -9.19
N VAL A 79 -1.80 -2.89 -9.01
CA VAL A 79 -1.26 -2.48 -7.71
C VAL A 79 -1.26 -0.96 -7.65
N GLU A 80 -1.83 -0.40 -6.61
CA GLU A 80 -1.78 1.02 -6.29
C GLU A 80 -1.00 1.26 -5.00
N LEU A 81 -0.08 2.23 -5.02
CA LEU A 81 0.66 2.66 -3.84
C LEU A 81 -0.04 3.84 -3.14
N ASP A 82 0.25 4.02 -1.85
CA ASP A 82 -0.37 5.03 -0.99
C ASP A 82 -0.38 6.44 -1.59
N TYR A 83 0.69 6.85 -2.27
CA TYR A 83 0.82 8.18 -2.84
C TYR A 83 -0.02 8.35 -4.11
N GLU A 84 -0.30 7.27 -4.84
CA GLU A 84 -1.22 7.29 -5.98
C GLU A 84 -2.65 7.48 -5.48
N ILE A 85 -3.03 6.70 -4.46
CA ILE A 85 -4.33 6.82 -3.78
C ILE A 85 -4.48 8.23 -3.20
N LYS A 86 -3.46 8.75 -2.49
CA LYS A 86 -3.45 10.11 -1.94
C LYS A 86 -3.60 11.16 -3.03
N ARG A 87 -2.86 11.04 -4.14
CA ARG A 87 -2.91 12.01 -5.25
C ARG A 87 -4.35 12.14 -5.76
N ASP A 88 -4.99 11.02 -6.05
CA ASP A 88 -6.32 11.01 -6.67
C ASP A 88 -7.40 11.41 -5.64
N LEU A 89 -7.27 10.95 -4.40
CA LEU A 89 -8.12 11.33 -3.27
C LEU A 89 -8.09 12.85 -3.00
N TYR A 90 -6.90 13.44 -2.89
CA TYR A 90 -6.77 14.86 -2.58
C TYR A 90 -7.15 15.75 -3.76
N ALA A 91 -6.96 15.29 -5.00
CA ALA A 91 -7.49 15.98 -6.17
C ALA A 91 -9.02 16.05 -6.13
N ASP A 92 -9.70 14.96 -5.75
CA ASP A 92 -11.16 14.92 -5.58
C ASP A 92 -11.66 15.82 -4.43
N LEU A 93 -10.96 15.78 -3.29
CA LEU A 93 -11.25 16.64 -2.14
C LEU A 93 -11.13 18.12 -2.50
N ALA A 94 -10.03 18.50 -3.14
CA ALA A 94 -9.78 19.88 -3.56
C ALA A 94 -10.87 20.40 -4.52
N ARG A 95 -11.29 19.58 -5.50
CA ARG A 95 -12.38 19.94 -6.41
C ARG A 95 -13.72 20.09 -5.68
N THR A 96 -14.01 19.21 -4.72
CA THR A 96 -15.30 19.22 -4.01
C THR A 96 -15.42 20.35 -2.99
N TRP A 97 -14.32 20.72 -2.32
CA TRP A 97 -14.29 21.82 -1.35
C TRP A 97 -14.44 23.22 -1.98
N GLN A 98 -14.35 23.34 -3.31
CA GLN A 98 -14.69 24.59 -3.99
C GLN A 98 -16.17 24.98 -3.78
N ASP A 99 -17.02 23.98 -3.54
CA ASP A 99 -18.42 24.18 -3.17
C ASP A 99 -18.57 24.35 -1.65
N LYS A 100 -18.53 25.61 -1.21
CA LYS A 100 -18.61 26.00 0.21
C LYS A 100 -19.95 25.69 0.88
N SER A 101 -20.97 25.28 0.11
CA SER A 101 -22.28 24.91 0.67
C SER A 101 -22.28 23.54 1.35
N LYS A 102 -21.25 22.72 1.09
CA LYS A 102 -21.17 21.34 1.58
C LYS A 102 -20.54 21.24 2.96
N CYS A 103 -21.13 20.39 3.81
CA CYS A 103 -20.56 20.03 5.11
C CYS A 103 -19.22 19.26 4.92
N PRO A 104 -18.11 19.70 5.54
CA PRO A 104 -16.79 19.07 5.39
C PRO A 104 -16.75 17.58 5.73
N GLU A 105 -17.47 17.17 6.78
CA GLU A 105 -17.56 15.78 7.22
C GLU A 105 -18.25 14.90 6.16
N THR A 106 -19.39 15.35 5.64
CA THR A 106 -20.12 14.65 4.57
C THR A 106 -19.29 14.55 3.29
N VAL A 107 -18.49 15.58 2.98
CA VAL A 107 -17.56 15.56 1.84
C VAL A 107 -16.49 14.49 2.04
N LYS A 108 -15.85 14.43 3.21
CA LYS A 108 -14.83 13.42 3.51
C LYS A 108 -15.38 12.00 3.41
N GLU A 109 -16.54 11.73 4.01
CA GLU A 109 -17.17 10.40 3.96
C GLU A 109 -17.56 10.01 2.53
N THR A 110 -18.15 10.93 1.78
CA THR A 110 -18.57 10.68 0.39
C THR A 110 -17.38 10.37 -0.50
N ILE A 111 -16.31 11.14 -0.39
CA ILE A 111 -15.11 10.94 -1.20
C ILE A 111 -14.35 9.68 -0.75
N ALA A 112 -14.20 9.45 0.57
CA ALA A 112 -13.59 8.22 1.06
C ALA A 112 -14.30 6.98 0.48
N ARG A 113 -15.64 6.94 0.55
CA ARG A 113 -16.43 5.84 -0.01
C ARG A 113 -16.25 5.68 -1.52
N ARG A 114 -16.17 6.77 -2.29
CA ARG A 114 -15.91 6.70 -3.74
C ARG A 114 -14.56 6.04 -4.06
N HIS A 115 -13.56 6.30 -3.23
CA HIS A 115 -12.23 5.69 -3.32
C HIS A 115 -12.16 4.31 -2.64
N GLY A 116 -13.28 3.75 -2.17
CA GLY A 116 -13.29 2.48 -1.42
C GLY A 116 -12.52 2.56 -0.09
N LEU A 117 -12.45 3.74 0.52
CA LEU A 117 -11.78 4.01 1.80
C LEU A 117 -12.81 4.33 2.89
N LYS A 118 -12.37 4.29 4.15
CA LYS A 118 -13.21 4.62 5.31
C LYS A 118 -12.65 5.81 6.07
N VAL A 119 -13.56 6.61 6.63
CA VAL A 119 -13.22 7.63 7.63
C VAL A 119 -13.23 6.95 9.00
N VAL A 120 -12.10 6.98 9.71
CA VAL A 120 -11.98 6.49 11.09
C VAL A 120 -11.37 7.62 11.92
N ASN A 121 -11.94 7.91 13.09
CA ASN A 121 -11.50 9.00 13.95
C ASN A 121 -11.39 10.37 13.22
N LYS A 122 -12.34 10.67 12.32
CA LYS A 122 -12.40 11.90 11.48
C LYS A 122 -11.31 12.02 10.40
N GLU A 123 -10.54 10.96 10.19
CA GLU A 123 -9.47 10.88 9.20
C GLU A 123 -9.75 9.79 8.18
N ILE A 124 -9.55 10.09 6.90
CA ILE A 124 -9.62 9.09 5.84
C ILE A 124 -8.39 8.20 5.98
N GLN A 125 -8.62 6.91 6.21
CA GLN A 125 -7.54 5.93 6.29
C GLN A 125 -7.13 5.52 4.88
N ILE A 126 -5.83 5.41 4.64
CA ILE A 126 -5.24 5.09 3.33
C ILE A 126 -4.24 3.94 3.56
N PRO A 127 -4.31 2.82 2.82
CA PRO A 127 -3.36 1.73 2.98
C PRO A 127 -2.00 2.08 2.37
N ASP A 128 -0.95 1.35 2.74
CA ASP A 128 0.35 1.48 2.08
C ASP A 128 0.28 0.99 0.62
N MET A 129 -0.51 -0.05 0.37
CA MET A 129 -0.72 -0.64 -0.95
C MET A 129 -2.12 -1.23 -1.08
N ARG A 130 -2.70 -1.12 -2.27
CA ARG A 130 -3.95 -1.80 -2.67
C ARG A 130 -3.66 -2.73 -3.84
N LEU A 131 -4.02 -4.00 -3.70
CA LEU A 131 -4.02 -4.96 -4.79
C LEU A 131 -5.44 -5.09 -5.33
N GLU A 132 -5.61 -4.85 -6.63
CA GLU A 132 -6.81 -5.25 -7.36
C GLU A 132 -6.57 -6.63 -7.97
N TYR A 133 -7.52 -7.54 -7.79
CA TYR A 133 -7.43 -8.90 -8.31
C TYR A 133 -8.78 -9.36 -8.84
N ALA A 134 -8.74 -10.21 -9.87
CA ALA A 134 -9.92 -10.84 -10.45
C ALA A 134 -9.97 -12.30 -10.02
N ASN A 135 -11.18 -12.80 -9.71
CA ASN A 135 -11.42 -14.23 -9.63
C ASN A 135 -11.88 -14.74 -11.01
N ASP A 136 -11.31 -15.85 -11.47
CA ASP A 136 -11.77 -16.56 -12.66
C ASP A 136 -12.95 -17.47 -12.25
N PRO A 137 -14.11 -17.48 -12.93
CA PRO A 137 -14.41 -16.88 -14.25
C PRO A 137 -15.20 -15.56 -14.24
N ASP A 138 -15.66 -15.09 -13.08
CA ASP A 138 -16.61 -13.98 -13.00
C ASP A 138 -15.99 -12.61 -13.35
N MET A 139 -14.67 -12.54 -13.44
CA MET A 139 -13.88 -11.32 -13.70
C MET A 139 -14.21 -10.16 -12.76
N GLU A 140 -14.87 -10.44 -11.62
CA GLU A 140 -15.17 -9.43 -10.62
C GLU A 140 -13.85 -8.92 -10.03
N ILE A 141 -13.65 -7.61 -10.10
CA ILE A 141 -12.48 -6.96 -9.53
C ILE A 141 -12.72 -6.77 -8.03
N HIS A 142 -11.94 -7.49 -7.24
CA HIS A 142 -11.86 -7.33 -5.80
C HIS A 142 -10.64 -6.48 -5.44
N THR A 143 -10.71 -5.81 -4.30
CA THR A 143 -9.58 -5.08 -3.73
C THR A 143 -9.10 -5.73 -2.44
N ARG A 144 -7.81 -5.62 -2.18
CA ARG A 144 -7.19 -5.97 -0.91
C ARG A 144 -6.26 -4.85 -0.49
N ASP A 145 -6.66 -4.14 0.55
CA ASP A 145 -5.91 -3.06 1.17
C ASP A 145 -4.96 -3.64 2.22
N VAL A 146 -3.67 -3.37 2.07
CA VAL A 146 -2.63 -3.92 2.94
C VAL A 146 -1.79 -2.81 3.57
N GLU A 147 -1.41 -3.04 4.83
CA GLU A 147 -0.62 -2.12 5.65
C GLU A 147 0.59 -2.87 6.21
N LEU A 148 1.78 -2.28 6.09
CA LEU A 148 2.99 -2.79 6.71
C LEU A 148 3.21 -2.09 8.06
N ALA A 149 2.89 -2.78 9.15
CA ALA A 149 3.19 -2.33 10.49
C ALA A 149 4.67 -2.54 10.82
N THR A 150 5.27 -1.50 11.39
CA THR A 150 6.66 -1.49 11.90
C THR A 150 6.65 -1.26 13.42
N GLU A 151 7.77 -1.54 14.10
CA GLU A 151 7.89 -1.42 15.56
C GLU A 151 7.54 -0.01 16.10
N HIS A 152 7.78 1.04 15.31
CA HIS A 152 7.52 2.43 15.73
C HIS A 152 6.06 2.87 15.60
N TYR A 153 5.14 1.99 15.20
CA TYR A 153 3.75 2.38 14.99
C TYR A 153 3.07 2.77 16.30
N ARG A 154 2.41 3.94 16.30
CA ARG A 154 1.57 4.34 17.44
C ARG A 154 0.31 3.45 17.46
N PRO A 155 -0.05 2.83 18.59
CA PRO A 155 -1.17 1.88 18.64
C PRO A 155 -2.52 2.43 18.16
N ARG A 156 -2.77 3.74 18.35
CA ARG A 156 -3.98 4.41 17.85
C ARG A 156 -4.06 4.44 16.32
N GLY A 157 -2.92 4.55 15.64
CA GLY A 157 -2.85 4.47 14.18
C GLY A 157 -3.17 3.07 13.68
N LEU A 158 -2.61 2.05 14.34
CA LEU A 158 -2.85 0.64 14.00
C LEU A 158 -4.34 0.28 14.10
N ALA A 159 -4.99 0.68 15.19
CA ALA A 159 -6.42 0.46 15.42
C ALA A 159 -7.29 1.13 14.34
N ALA A 160 -6.92 2.34 13.91
CA ALA A 160 -7.65 3.06 12.87
C ALA A 160 -7.54 2.38 11.51
N LYS A 161 -6.32 1.94 11.14
CA LYS A 161 -6.05 1.17 9.91
C LYS A 161 -6.82 -0.16 9.88
N ALA A 162 -6.82 -0.88 11.00
CA ALA A 162 -7.60 -2.11 11.13
C ALA A 162 -9.12 -1.86 11.03
N SER A 163 -9.63 -0.82 11.70
CA SER A 163 -11.05 -0.44 11.64
C SER A 163 -11.47 -0.01 10.22
N ALA A 164 -10.52 0.47 9.41
CA ALA A 164 -10.76 0.75 7.99
C ALA A 164 -10.93 -0.55 7.17
N GLY A 165 -10.45 -1.68 7.68
CA GLY A 165 -10.51 -3.00 7.04
C GLY A 165 -9.21 -3.43 6.36
N PHE A 166 -8.09 -2.77 6.66
CA PHE A 166 -6.80 -3.11 6.06
C PHE A 166 -6.23 -4.38 6.68
N GLN A 167 -5.62 -5.22 5.84
CA GLN A 167 -4.87 -6.37 6.32
C GLN A 167 -3.49 -5.92 6.78
N ILE A 168 -3.21 -6.12 8.06
CA ILE A 168 -1.98 -5.63 8.67
C ILE A 168 -0.94 -6.74 8.71
N TYR A 169 0.22 -6.48 8.11
CA TYR A 169 1.37 -7.38 8.12
C TYR A 169 2.52 -6.74 8.91
N ALA A 170 3.31 -7.55 9.57
CA ALA A 170 4.52 -7.12 10.26
C ALA A 170 5.64 -8.14 10.04
N ARG A 171 6.91 -7.70 10.11
CA ARG A 171 8.04 -8.62 10.08
C ARG A 171 7.94 -9.62 11.21
N ARG A 172 8.40 -10.87 11.02
CA ARG A 172 8.27 -11.93 12.03
C ARG A 172 8.73 -11.51 13.44
N GLY A 173 9.85 -10.78 13.55
CA GLY A 173 10.36 -10.27 14.84
C GLY A 173 9.51 -9.15 15.46
N GLU A 174 8.85 -8.33 14.65
CA GLU A 174 7.97 -7.24 15.10
C GLU A 174 6.55 -7.74 15.34
N ALA A 175 6.09 -8.76 14.62
CA ALA A 175 4.74 -9.29 14.68
C ALA A 175 4.38 -9.76 16.09
N ASP A 176 5.30 -10.47 16.75
CA ASP A 176 5.06 -10.95 18.13
C ASP A 176 5.03 -9.80 19.13
N HIS A 177 5.87 -8.78 18.96
CA HIS A 177 5.85 -7.57 19.79
C HIS A 177 4.55 -6.77 19.59
N LEU A 178 4.14 -6.57 18.33
CA LEU A 178 2.91 -5.85 18.00
C LEU A 178 1.66 -6.62 18.42
N ARG A 179 1.65 -7.96 18.36
CA ARG A 179 0.56 -8.79 18.91
C ARG A 179 0.44 -8.63 20.43
N ARG A 180 1.56 -8.57 21.16
CA ARG A 180 1.54 -8.27 22.60
C ARG A 180 0.97 -6.88 22.89
N ILE A 181 1.44 -5.85 22.19
CA ILE A 181 0.90 -4.48 22.33
C ILE A 181 -0.61 -4.42 22.00
N ARG A 182 -1.03 -5.16 20.97
CA ARG A 182 -2.43 -5.29 20.57
C ARG A 182 -3.25 -5.92 21.71
N ASP A 183 -2.79 -7.04 22.26
CA ASP A 183 -3.49 -7.79 23.31
C ASP A 183 -3.58 -6.98 24.61
N GLU A 184 -2.49 -6.29 25.00
CA GLU A 184 -2.48 -5.37 26.14
C GLU A 184 -3.45 -4.20 26.01
N ARG A 185 -3.78 -3.81 24.77
CA ARG A 185 -4.67 -2.68 24.46
C ARG A 185 -6.05 -3.12 23.96
N GLU A 186 -6.36 -4.42 24.04
CA GLU A 186 -7.62 -5.02 23.61
C GLU A 186 -8.04 -4.65 22.18
N LEU A 187 -7.06 -4.49 21.28
CA LEU A 187 -7.31 -4.15 19.89
C LEU A 187 -7.79 -5.38 19.12
N ASN A 188 -8.99 -5.34 18.54
CA ASN A 188 -9.54 -6.44 17.74
C ASN A 188 -8.98 -6.42 16.31
N THR A 189 -7.74 -6.89 16.13
CA THR A 189 -7.03 -6.86 14.84
C THR A 189 -6.12 -8.06 14.65
N VAL A 190 -6.16 -8.71 13.49
CA VAL A 190 -5.21 -9.77 13.14
C VAL A 190 -3.95 -9.15 12.56
N ILE A 191 -2.79 -9.49 13.12
CA ILE A 191 -1.48 -9.10 12.59
C ILE A 191 -0.86 -10.34 11.94
N PHE A 192 -0.74 -10.29 10.62
CA PHE A 192 -0.11 -11.31 9.80
C PHE A 192 1.41 -11.16 9.85
N SER A 193 2.11 -12.29 9.71
CA SER A 193 3.57 -12.27 9.59
C SER A 193 3.94 -12.20 8.12
N LEU A 194 4.86 -11.29 7.79
CA LEU A 194 5.58 -11.25 6.52
C LEU A 194 6.55 -12.44 6.41
#